data_AF-A0A1E4G222-F1
#
_entry.id   AF-A0A1E4G222-F1
#
_cell.length_a   1.000
_cell.length_b   1.000
_cell.length_c   1.000
_cell.angle_alpha   90.00
_cell.angle_beta   90.00
_cell.angle_gamma   90.00
#
_symmetry.space_group_name_H-M   'P 1'
#
loop_
_entity.id
_entity.type
_entity.pdbx_description
1 polymer ?
#
loop_
_entity_poly.entity_id
_entity_poly.type
_entity_poly.pdbx_seq_one_letter_code
_entity_poly.pdbx_strand_id
1 'polypeptide(L)'
;MANRIVGWVILVPLSLGLILFALANRHEVAVYFNPFIRVDGAVAPGYGVPLFVVLYAVLLIGVLLGGAATWLAQGPHRRSERHWRREAGMLNGELEKLRRQQGQAASGSLAETDDLLELR
;
A
#
# COMPACT_ATOMS: atom_id res chain seq x y z
N MET A 1 -1.10 -9.87 -6.69
CA MET A 1 -2.25 -9.59 -7.59
C MET A 1 -3.61 -9.73 -6.91
N ALA A 2 -3.78 -10.68 -5.97
CA ALA A 2 -5.03 -10.89 -5.22
C ALA A 2 -5.61 -9.64 -4.52
N ASN A 3 -4.76 -8.81 -3.87
CA ASN A 3 -5.24 -7.62 -3.15
C ASN A 3 -5.95 -6.59 -4.05
N ARG A 4 -5.60 -6.53 -5.34
CA ARG A 4 -6.29 -5.67 -6.30
C ARG A 4 -7.67 -6.21 -6.62
N ILE A 5 -7.78 -7.52 -6.84
CA ILE A 5 -9.04 -8.19 -7.20
C ILE A 5 -10.04 -8.09 -6.04
N VAL A 6 -9.60 -8.33 -4.80
CA VAL A 6 -10.45 -8.20 -3.60
C VAL A 6 -10.99 -6.78 -3.45
N GLY A 7 -10.17 -5.76 -3.72
CA GLY A 7 -10.61 -4.37 -3.72
C GLY A 7 -11.73 -4.10 -4.72
N TRP A 8 -11.60 -4.60 -5.95
CA TRP A 8 -12.63 -4.44 -6.99
C TRP A 8 -13.92 -5.22 -6.66
N VAL A 9 -13.79 -6.43 -6.10
CA VAL A 9 -14.94 -7.25 -5.68
C VAL A 9 -15.74 -6.59 -4.57
N ILE A 10 -15.14 -5.76 -3.71
CA ILE A 10 -15.85 -5.00 -2.68
C ILE A 10 -16.38 -3.66 -3.23
N LEU A 11 -15.55 -2.96 -4.00
CA LEU A 11 -15.85 -1.61 -4.47
C LEU A 11 -17.02 -1.58 -5.47
N VAL A 12 -17.09 -2.56 -6.38
CA VAL A 12 -18.12 -2.63 -7.41
C VAL A 12 -19.54 -2.81 -6.82
N PRO A 13 -19.82 -3.83 -5.98
CA PRO A 13 -21.13 -4.00 -5.39
C PRO A 13 -21.49 -2.86 -4.41
N LEU A 14 -20.52 -2.32 -3.67
CA LEU A 14 -20.75 -1.15 -2.82
C LEU A 14 -21.20 0.07 -3.65
N SER A 15 -20.50 0.33 -4.75
CA SER A 15 -20.84 1.41 -5.69
C SER A 15 -22.22 1.18 -6.30
N LEU A 16 -22.53 -0.04 -6.73
CA LEU A 16 -23.83 -0.39 -7.29
C LEU A 16 -24.97 -0.17 -6.28
N GLY A 17 -24.77 -0.59 -5.03
CA GLY A 17 -25.74 -0.35 -3.95
C GLY A 17 -25.99 1.14 -3.69
N LEU A 18 -24.93 1.95 -3.69
CA LEU A 18 -25.02 3.40 -3.57
C LEU A 18 -25.78 4.04 -4.74
N ILE A 19 -25.52 3.60 -5.97
CA ILE A 19 -26.23 4.07 -7.17
C ILE A 19 -27.72 3.75 -7.06
N LEU A 20 -28.07 2.51 -6.68
CA LEU A 20 -29.46 2.09 -6.53
C LEU A 20 -30.17 2.86 -5.40
N PHE A 21 -29.51 3.04 -4.26
CA PHE A 21 -30.02 3.82 -3.15
C PHE A 21 -30.22 5.29 -3.54
N ALA A 22 -29.29 5.87 -4.30
CA ALA A 22 -29.39 7.22 -4.83
C ALA A 22 -30.54 7.38 -5.84
N LEU A 23 -30.73 6.41 -6.73
CA LEU A 23 -31.81 6.41 -7.72
C LEU A 23 -33.19 6.25 -7.07
N ALA A 24 -33.27 5.40 -6.05
CA ALA A 24 -34.48 5.22 -5.24
C ALA A 24 -34.82 6.49 -4.44
N ASN A 25 -33.81 7.23 -3.99
CA ASN A 25 -33.95 8.45 -3.20
C ASN A 25 -33.63 9.69 -4.03
N ARG A 26 -34.36 9.90 -5.13
CA ARG A 26 -34.26 11.09 -6.00
C ARG A 26 -34.84 12.38 -5.40
N HIS A 27 -35.27 12.32 -4.14
CA HIS A 27 -35.90 13.44 -3.46
C HIS A 27 -34.89 14.57 -3.21
N GLU A 28 -35.35 15.80 -3.33
CA GLU A 28 -34.57 16.99 -2.98
C GLU A 28 -34.49 17.09 -1.46
N VAL A 29 -33.28 17.07 -0.92
CA VAL A 29 -33.03 17.25 0.51
C VAL A 29 -32.42 18.63 0.70
N ALA A 30 -32.95 19.37 1.67
CA ALA A 30 -32.39 20.65 2.06
C ALA A 30 -31.04 20.41 2.75
N VAL A 31 -29.95 20.84 2.10
CA VAL A 31 -28.60 20.77 2.67
C VAL A 31 -28.21 22.15 3.17
N TYR A 32 -27.85 22.23 4.45
CA TYR A 32 -27.37 23.46 5.09
C TYR A 32 -25.85 23.42 5.17
N PHE A 33 -25.18 24.22 4.35
CA PHE A 33 -23.71 24.25 4.27
C PHE A 33 -23.05 25.14 5.33
N ASN A 34 -23.81 25.89 6.13
CA ASN A 34 -23.28 26.80 7.14
C ASN A 34 -23.57 26.30 8.57
N PRO A 35 -22.54 25.86 9.32
CA PRO A 35 -22.70 25.31 10.67
C PRO A 35 -22.89 26.37 11.76
N PHE A 36 -22.81 27.68 11.45
CA PHE A 36 -22.86 28.78 12.42
C PHE A 36 -24.17 29.60 12.37
N ILE A 37 -25.10 29.27 11.48
CA ILE A 37 -26.42 29.92 11.44
C ILE A 37 -27.30 29.29 12.52
N ARG A 38 -27.71 30.09 13.49
CA ARG A 38 -28.74 29.70 14.45
C ARG A 38 -30.06 29.57 13.70
N VAL A 39 -30.74 28.43 13.86
CA VAL A 39 -32.04 28.13 13.24
C VAL A 39 -33.14 28.90 14.01
N ASP A 40 -32.96 30.21 14.15
CA ASP A 40 -33.90 31.09 14.83
C ASP A 40 -34.68 31.84 13.74
N GLY A 41 -35.69 31.15 13.21
CA GLY A 41 -36.89 31.77 12.64
C GLY A 41 -36.85 32.40 11.24
N ALA A 42 -35.69 32.60 10.61
CA ALA A 42 -35.62 33.17 9.26
C ALA A 42 -34.92 32.22 8.29
N VAL A 43 -35.75 31.51 7.51
CA VAL A 43 -35.48 30.84 6.23
C VAL A 43 -34.04 31.03 5.74
N ALA A 44 -33.10 30.23 6.25
CA ALA A 44 -31.90 29.95 5.49
C ALA A 44 -32.38 29.14 4.28
N PRO A 45 -32.20 29.61 3.03
CA PRO A 45 -32.60 28.82 1.88
C PRO A 45 -31.68 27.60 1.85
N GLY A 46 -32.14 26.50 2.43
CA GLY A 46 -31.53 25.20 2.22
C GLY A 46 -31.55 24.97 0.71
N TYR A 47 -30.39 24.78 0.10
CA TYR A 47 -30.34 24.46 -1.31
C TYR A 47 -30.94 23.06 -1.46
N GLY A 48 -32.01 22.95 -2.24
CA GLY A 48 -32.60 21.67 -2.61
C GLY A 48 -31.58 20.92 -3.47
N VAL A 49 -30.82 20.02 -2.84
CA VAL A 49 -29.83 19.21 -3.53
C VAL A 49 -30.38 17.79 -3.59
N PRO A 50 -30.47 17.18 -4.78
CA PRO A 50 -30.83 15.78 -4.87
C PRO A 50 -29.83 14.92 -4.10
N LEU A 51 -30.33 13.97 -3.30
CA LEU A 51 -29.52 13.16 -2.39
C LEU A 51 -28.41 12.37 -3.12
N PHE A 52 -28.60 12.03 -4.40
CA PHE A 52 -27.58 11.38 -5.23
C PHE A 52 -26.30 12.22 -5.35
N VAL A 53 -26.40 13.55 -5.44
CA VAL A 53 -25.24 14.45 -5.59
C VAL A 53 -24.38 14.41 -4.34
N VAL A 54 -25.03 14.44 -3.16
CA VAL A 54 -24.36 14.37 -1.85
C VAL A 54 -23.65 13.02 -1.70
N LEU A 55 -24.32 11.92 -2.05
CA LEU A 55 -23.73 10.58 -1.96
C LEU A 55 -22.52 10.42 -2.87
N TYR A 56 -22.59 10.87 -4.14
CA TYR A 56 -21.45 10.78 -5.04
C TYR A 56 -20.30 11.68 -4.60
N ALA A 57 -20.57 12.87 -4.04
CA ALA A 57 -19.53 13.75 -3.51
C ALA A 57 -18.78 13.09 -2.34
N VAL A 58 -19.52 12.52 -1.36
CA VAL A 58 -18.93 11.80 -0.23
C VAL A 58 -18.17 10.56 -0.70
N LEU A 59 -18.71 9.81 -1.66
CA LEU A 59 -18.05 8.65 -2.26
C LEU A 59 -16.73 9.05 -2.94
N LEU A 60 -16.75 10.11 -3.76
CA LEU A 60 -15.57 10.61 -4.45
C LEU A 60 -14.48 11.01 -3.45
N ILE A 61 -14.83 11.75 -2.41
CA ILE A 61 -13.91 12.13 -1.33
C ILE A 61 -13.36 10.88 -0.64
N GLY A 62 -14.21 9.91 -0.31
CA GLY A 62 -13.79 8.65 0.30
C GLY A 62 -12.82 7.86 -0.56
N VAL A 63 -13.07 7.77 -1.87
CA VAL A 63 -12.17 7.09 -2.83
C VAL A 63 -10.84 7.84 -2.96
N LEU A 64 -10.85 9.16 -3.04
CA LEU A 64 -9.64 9.98 -3.12
C LEU A 64 -8.79 9.84 -1.85
N LEU A 65 -9.42 9.92 -0.67
CA LEU A 65 -8.74 9.73 0.62
C LEU A 65 -8.21 8.29 0.77
N GLY A 66 -9.00 7.28 0.38
CA GLY A 66 -8.58 5.89 0.40
C GLY A 66 -7.40 5.65 -0.55
N GLY A 67 -7.47 6.19 -1.77
CA GLY A 67 -6.38 6.12 -2.75
C GLY A 67 -5.11 6.81 -2.25
N ALA A 68 -5.23 8.01 -1.68
CA ALA A 68 -4.12 8.74 -1.09
C ALA A 68 -3.51 7.98 0.11
N ALA A 69 -4.33 7.44 1.01
CA ALA A 69 -3.88 6.64 2.14
C ALA A 69 -3.14 5.37 1.66
N THR A 70 -3.66 4.70 0.63
CA THR A 70 -3.01 3.51 0.06
C THR A 70 -1.69 3.87 -0.62
N TRP A 71 -1.62 5.00 -1.31
CA TRP A 71 -0.40 5.49 -1.96
C TRP A 71 0.68 5.85 -0.93
N LEU A 72 0.30 6.51 0.17
CA LEU A 72 1.19 6.79 1.29
C LEU A 72 1.64 5.51 2.00
N ALA A 73 0.75 4.53 2.19
CA ALA A 73 1.08 3.23 2.78
C ALA A 73 2.03 2.39 1.90
N GLN A 74 1.96 2.55 0.57
CA GLN A 74 2.84 1.88 -0.38
C GLN A 74 4.19 2.62 -0.60
N GLY A 75 4.29 3.90 -0.22
CA GLY A 75 5.51 4.71 -0.35
C GLY A 75 6.78 4.13 0.33
N PRO A 76 6.71 3.62 1.57
CA PRO A 76 7.85 3.03 2.28
C PRO A 76 8.40 1.77 1.62
N HIS A 77 7.55 0.98 0.93
CA HIS A 77 7.95 -0.29 0.33
C HIS A 77 9.00 -0.09 -0.78
N ARG A 78 8.94 1.04 -1.50
CA ARG A 78 9.94 1.41 -2.52
C ARG A 78 11.32 1.72 -1.95
N ARG A 79 11.43 2.10 -0.67
CA ARG A 79 12.71 2.30 0.01
C ARG A 79 13.27 0.98 0.55
N SER A 80 12.39 0.09 1.02
CA SER A 80 12.76 -1.19 1.61
C SER A 80 13.44 -2.12 0.59
N GLU A 81 12.94 -2.20 -0.65
CA GLU A 81 13.57 -3.05 -1.69
C GLU A 81 15.03 -2.68 -1.97
N ARG A 82 15.39 -1.40 -1.85
CA ARG A 82 16.79 -0.96 -2.06
C ARG A 82 17.68 -1.29 -0.87
N HIS A 83 17.13 -1.40 0.33
CA HIS A 83 17.87 -1.80 1.53
C HIS A 83 18.13 -3.31 1.53
N TRP A 84 17.09 -4.12 1.32
CA TRP A 84 17.20 -5.57 1.27
C TRP A 84 18.11 -6.07 0.14
N ARG A 85 18.13 -5.40 -1.02
CA ARG A 85 19.09 -5.72 -2.10
C ARG A 85 20.54 -5.43 -1.73
N ARG A 86 20.80 -4.41 -0.91
CA ARG A 86 22.16 -4.09 -0.45
C ARG A 86 22.65 -5.06 0.61
N GLU A 87 21.79 -5.39 1.58
CA GLU A 87 22.08 -6.41 2.60
C GLU A 87 22.33 -7.77 1.96
N ALA A 88 21.47 -8.23 1.05
CA ALA A 88 21.69 -9.50 0.34
C ALA A 88 23.01 -9.52 -0.46
N GLY A 89 23.41 -8.38 -1.03
CA GLY A 89 24.70 -8.25 -1.72
C GLY A 89 25.89 -8.34 -0.77
N MET A 90 25.81 -7.70 0.40
CA MET A 90 26.85 -7.77 1.43
C MET A 90 27.00 -9.18 2.00
N LEU A 91 25.90 -9.80 2.39
CA LEU A 91 25.87 -11.17 2.92
C LEU A 91 26.42 -12.19 1.91
N ASN A 92 26.06 -12.08 0.63
CA ASN A 92 26.64 -12.93 -0.41
C ASN A 92 28.15 -12.71 -0.58
N GLY A 93 28.62 -11.45 -0.48
CA GLY A 93 30.05 -11.13 -0.53
C GLY A 93 30.84 -11.70 0.66
N GLU A 94 30.26 -11.72 1.85
CA GLU A 94 30.86 -12.34 3.04
C GLU A 94 30.93 -13.85 2.92
N LEU A 95 29.86 -14.49 2.42
CA LEU A 95 29.85 -15.94 2.14
C LEU A 95 30.91 -16.33 1.10
N GLU A 96 31.08 -15.53 0.05
CA GLU A 96 32.10 -15.74 -0.98
C GLU A 96 33.52 -15.64 -0.39
N LYS A 97 33.76 -14.65 0.48
CA LYS A 97 35.05 -14.50 1.17
C LYS A 97 35.35 -15.67 2.12
N LEU A 98 34.37 -16.10 2.90
CA LEU A 98 34.51 -17.25 3.80
C LEU A 98 34.75 -18.55 3.02
N ARG A 99 34.05 -18.76 1.91
CA ARG A 99 34.29 -19.90 1.01
C ARG A 99 35.70 -19.89 0.43
N ARG A 100 36.21 -18.73 0.01
CA ARG A 100 37.59 -18.60 -0.50
C ARG A 100 38.62 -18.89 0.58
N GLN A 101 38.41 -18.40 1.80
CA GLN A 101 39.31 -18.68 2.93
C GLN A 101 39.30 -20.16 3.32
N GLN A 102 38.14 -20.80 3.36
CA GLN A 102 38.04 -22.24 3.62
C GLN A 102 38.66 -23.07 2.49
N GLY A 103 38.43 -22.69 1.23
CA GLY A 103 39.06 -23.33 0.07
C GLY A 103 40.59 -23.22 0.11
N GLN A 104 41.12 -22.05 0.47
CA GLN A 104 42.56 -21.83 0.62
C GLN A 104 43.16 -22.60 1.80
N ALA A 105 42.46 -22.65 2.94
CA ALA A 105 42.90 -23.43 4.10
C ALA A 105 42.91 -24.95 3.80
N ALA A 106 41.90 -25.45 3.08
CA ALA A 106 41.84 -26.85 2.66
C ALA A 106 42.93 -27.19 1.65
N SER A 107 43.21 -26.31 0.67
CA SER A 107 44.32 -26.53 -0.27
C SER A 107 45.70 -26.44 0.38
N GLY A 108 45.87 -25.57 1.38
CA GLY A 108 47.13 -25.47 2.14
C GLY A 108 47.39 -26.72 2.99
N SER A 109 46.36 -27.24 3.66
CA SER A 109 46.44 -28.50 4.39
C SER A 109 46.80 -29.68 3.50
N LEU A 110 46.26 -29.75 2.27
CA LEU A 110 46.56 -30.82 1.33
C LEU A 110 48.00 -30.76 0.82
N ALA A 111 48.50 -29.55 0.52
CA ALA A 111 49.90 -29.35 0.13
C ALA A 111 50.88 -29.70 1.26
N GLU A 112 50.57 -29.32 2.50
CA GLU A 112 51.39 -29.67 3.68
C GLU A 112 51.44 -31.18 3.93
N THR A 113 50.32 -31.88 3.71
CA THR A 113 50.32 -33.36 3.80
C THR A 113 51.10 -34.03 2.68
N ASP A 114 51.13 -33.46 1.47
CA ASP A 114 51.88 -34.00 0.33
C ASP A 114 53.39 -33.85 0.56
N ASP A 115 53.84 -32.67 1.01
CA ASP A 115 55.24 -32.40 1.39
C ASP A 115 55.73 -33.36 2.49
N LEU A 116 54.89 -33.68 3.48
CA LEU A 116 55.23 -34.61 4.56
C LEU A 116 55.35 -36.07 4.09
N LEU A 117 54.65 -36.44 3.01
CA LEU A 117 54.75 -37.76 2.40
C LEU A 117 55.98 -37.88 1.49
N GLU A 118 56.40 -36.81 0.82
CA GLU A 118 57.62 -36.78 -0.01
C GLU A 118 58.92 -36.83 0.80
N LEU A 119 58.91 -36.39 2.06
CA LEU A 119 60.08 -36.37 2.95
C LEU A 119 60.39 -37.70 3.65
N ARG A 120 59.60 -38.76 3.45
CA ARG A 120 59.72 -40.05 4.15
C ARG A 120 60.19 -41.19 3.23
#